data_AF-A0A2S7YM73-F1
#
_entry.id   AF-A0A2S7YM73-F1
#
_cell.length_a   1.000
_cell.length_b   1.000
_cell.length_c   1.000
_cell.angle_alpha   90.00
_cell.angle_beta   90.00
_cell.angle_gamma   90.00
#
_symmetry.space_group_name_H-M   'P 1'
#
loop_
_entity.id
_entity.type
_entity.pdbx_description
1 polymer ?
#
loop_
_entity_poly.entity_id
_entity_poly.type
_entity_poly.pdbx_seq_one_letter_code
_entity_poly.pdbx_strand_id
1 'polypeptide(L)'
;MATLLKRQPAESAIHRRYSQTSITPSLPEYDLGHYAQLQSLSTAVSQSESSSLPDYDALDTSPSACNAASAVTSFHNTSAFQIETAGHPLFYLPLPPKAVPIPVYRVDVDGAVGEVVYESLRNKRSSGNCALVRAGHGVSEAPVCSTTYRFGPGKSPQMQLHGRLDPNEVYEVQSKGLTTRAQSIRTHLGTFEWRYASRADRKALGANSLLLFERVTTVTLAIGKQEERRAILGMFVRNAELRTEGTRGCTAGNGGRLLLNLTEWSDSKVEHEQMEILAISSCIVMLKKEVDRRRIQQIMAMSGGGGG
;
A
#
# COMPACT_ATOMS: atom_id res chain seq x y z
N MET A 1 39.60 -19.43 -55.03
CA MET A 1 39.57 -18.39 -56.08
C MET A 1 38.39 -17.47 -55.81
N ALA A 2 38.69 -16.22 -55.47
CA ALA A 2 37.72 -15.19 -55.11
C ALA A 2 37.47 -14.28 -56.31
N THR A 3 36.21 -13.96 -56.57
CA THR A 3 35.77 -12.91 -57.50
C THR A 3 34.55 -12.23 -56.87
N LEU A 4 34.68 -11.08 -56.22
CA LEU A 4 34.68 -9.70 -56.74
C LEU A 4 33.35 -9.29 -57.40
N LEU A 5 32.62 -8.42 -56.70
CA LEU A 5 31.73 -7.32 -57.14
C LEU A 5 31.22 -6.69 -55.84
N LYS A 6 31.13 -5.38 -55.58
CA LYS A 6 31.37 -4.15 -56.33
C LYS A 6 31.41 -3.04 -55.26
N ARG A 7 32.49 -2.25 -55.19
CA ARG A 7 32.54 -0.99 -54.41
C ARG A 7 32.08 0.15 -55.31
N GLN A 8 31.22 1.02 -54.82
CA GLN A 8 31.06 2.40 -55.29
C GLN A 8 30.77 3.34 -54.11
N PRO A 9 31.07 4.65 -54.25
CA PRO A 9 31.67 5.47 -53.22
C PRO A 9 30.68 6.33 -52.43
N ALA A 10 31.21 6.90 -51.35
CA ALA A 10 30.60 7.90 -50.50
C ALA A 10 30.29 9.19 -51.27
N GLU A 11 29.07 9.70 -51.08
CA GLU A 11 28.77 11.13 -51.22
C GLU A 11 28.05 11.62 -49.96
N SER A 12 28.74 12.52 -49.30
CA SER A 12 28.34 13.29 -48.13
C SER A 12 27.32 14.36 -48.52
N ALA A 13 26.07 14.20 -48.09
CA ALA A 13 25.08 15.28 -48.16
C ALA A 13 25.08 16.07 -46.85
N ILE A 14 25.73 17.23 -46.92
CA ILE A 14 25.78 18.27 -45.89
C ILE A 14 24.40 18.91 -45.78
N HIS A 15 23.66 18.64 -44.70
CA HIS A 15 22.49 19.44 -44.36
C HIS A 15 22.95 20.74 -43.67
N ARG A 16 22.84 21.85 -44.40
CA ARG A 16 22.98 23.22 -43.89
C ARG A 16 22.07 23.41 -42.68
N ARG A 17 22.68 23.64 -41.52
CA ARG A 17 22.04 24.29 -40.37
C ARG A 17 21.81 25.75 -40.74
N TYR A 18 20.57 26.20 -40.60
CA TYR A 18 20.28 27.62 -40.49
C TYR A 18 20.82 28.13 -39.16
N SER A 19 21.75 29.07 -39.23
CA SER A 19 22.18 29.90 -38.12
C SER A 19 21.05 30.86 -37.79
N GLN A 20 20.41 30.70 -36.63
CA GLN A 20 19.69 31.80 -35.98
C GLN A 20 20.42 32.11 -34.68
N THR A 21 20.98 33.32 -34.69
CA THR A 21 21.64 33.99 -33.59
C THR A 21 20.70 34.15 -32.40
N SER A 22 21.18 33.71 -31.24
CA SER A 22 20.59 33.94 -29.93
C SER A 22 20.49 35.44 -29.65
N ILE A 23 19.28 35.94 -29.43
CA ILE A 23 19.03 37.22 -28.74
C ILE A 23 18.38 36.85 -27.41
N THR A 24 19.11 37.08 -26.33
CA THR A 24 18.63 37.07 -24.95
C THR A 24 17.58 38.17 -24.74
N PRO A 25 16.35 37.86 -24.28
CA PRO A 25 15.49 38.88 -23.71
C PRO A 25 15.86 39.09 -22.25
N SER A 26 16.34 40.29 -21.93
CA SER A 26 16.56 40.77 -20.57
C SER A 26 15.24 40.86 -19.80
N LEU A 27 15.30 40.54 -18.50
CA LEU A 27 14.22 40.69 -17.53
C LEU A 27 13.73 42.16 -17.49
N PRO A 28 12.42 42.42 -17.30
CA PRO A 28 11.93 43.76 -17.07
C PRO A 28 12.43 44.29 -15.73
N GLU A 29 13.04 45.47 -15.80
CA GLU A 29 13.45 46.31 -14.68
C GLU A 29 12.19 46.81 -13.96
N TYR A 30 11.98 46.39 -12.70
CA TYR A 30 10.89 46.92 -11.88
C TYR A 30 11.34 48.25 -11.28
N ASP A 31 10.69 49.32 -11.75
CA ASP A 31 10.83 50.68 -11.28
C ASP A 31 10.38 50.80 -9.82
N LEU A 32 11.23 51.41 -9.00
CA LEU A 32 11.10 51.53 -7.55
C LEU A 32 10.36 52.83 -7.22
N GLY A 33 9.10 52.90 -7.64
CA GLY A 33 8.24 54.08 -7.46
C GLY A 33 7.01 53.78 -6.60
N HIS A 34 6.83 54.55 -5.52
CA HIS A 34 5.73 54.54 -4.55
C HIS A 34 5.83 53.55 -3.37
N TYR A 35 6.76 53.81 -2.46
CA TYR A 35 6.58 53.42 -1.07
C TYR A 35 5.40 54.19 -0.47
N ALA A 36 4.32 53.48 -0.14
CA ALA A 36 3.33 53.98 0.79
C ALA A 36 4.00 54.16 2.16
N GLN A 37 4.03 55.41 2.61
CA GLN A 37 4.61 55.89 3.85
C GLN A 37 3.86 55.25 5.04
N LEU A 38 4.48 54.26 5.69
CA LEU A 38 3.96 53.68 6.93
C LEU A 38 4.01 54.75 8.03
N GLN A 39 2.84 55.16 8.51
CA GLN A 39 2.70 56.02 9.68
C GLN A 39 3.36 55.34 10.89
N SER A 40 4.26 56.06 11.54
CA SER A 40 4.86 55.69 12.82
C SER A 40 3.78 55.67 13.90
N LEU A 41 3.37 54.49 14.34
CA LEU A 41 2.58 54.33 15.55
C LEU A 41 3.53 54.16 16.74
N SER A 42 3.34 55.03 17.72
CA SER A 42 4.14 55.19 18.92
C SER A 42 4.04 54.00 19.87
N THR A 43 5.16 53.73 20.53
CA THR A 43 5.36 52.75 21.59
C THR A 43 4.44 52.97 22.81
N ALA A 44 3.73 51.93 23.24
CA ALA A 44 3.23 51.78 24.61
C ALA A 44 3.21 50.30 25.05
N VAL A 45 4.29 49.91 25.74
CA VAL A 45 4.45 49.01 26.91
C VAL A 45 3.42 47.87 27.20
N SER A 46 3.99 46.64 27.30
CA SER A 46 3.57 45.43 28.06
C SER A 46 2.31 44.68 27.60
N GLN A 47 2.26 43.36 27.45
CA GLN A 47 2.90 42.27 28.19
C GLN A 47 3.31 41.10 27.27
N SER A 48 4.36 40.39 27.66
CA SER A 48 4.84 39.16 27.05
C SER A 48 3.89 37.99 27.33
N GLU A 49 3.32 37.38 26.29
CA GLU A 49 2.94 35.97 26.34
C GLU A 49 3.31 35.28 25.01
N SER A 50 4.09 34.21 25.17
CA SER A 50 4.63 33.36 24.11
C SER A 50 3.48 32.74 23.31
N SER A 51 3.44 33.04 22.01
CA SER A 51 2.56 32.38 21.05
C SER A 51 2.84 30.88 21.01
N SER A 52 1.96 30.07 21.59
CA SER A 52 1.87 28.66 21.25
C SER A 52 1.16 28.52 19.90
N LEU A 53 1.69 27.64 19.05
CA LEU A 53 1.09 27.26 17.77
C LEU A 53 -0.36 26.78 18.00
N PRO A 54 -1.28 26.99 17.04
CA PRO A 54 -2.63 26.47 17.16
C PRO A 54 -2.60 24.96 17.36
N ASP A 55 -3.25 24.50 18.43
CA ASP A 55 -3.42 23.08 18.73
C ASP A 55 -4.39 22.46 17.72
N TYR A 56 -3.84 21.76 16.74
CA TYR A 56 -4.61 21.05 15.73
C TYR A 56 -5.31 19.78 16.29
N ASP A 57 -5.10 19.41 17.55
CA ASP A 57 -5.77 18.24 18.14
C ASP A 57 -7.29 18.45 18.35
N ALA A 58 -7.79 19.69 18.31
CA ALA A 58 -9.20 19.98 18.55
C ALA A 58 -10.14 19.78 17.34
N LEU A 59 -9.63 19.65 16.10
CA LEU A 59 -10.47 19.67 14.90
C LEU A 59 -10.97 18.31 14.40
N ASP A 60 -10.48 17.20 14.97
CA ASP A 60 -10.78 15.84 14.45
C ASP A 60 -11.68 15.00 15.39
N THR A 61 -12.23 15.63 16.43
CA THR A 61 -13.15 14.98 17.39
C THR A 61 -14.57 14.88 16.80
N SER A 62 -14.71 14.16 15.68
CA SER A 62 -16.03 13.80 15.16
C SER A 62 -16.61 12.61 15.93
N PRO A 63 -17.94 12.53 16.16
CA PRO A 63 -18.58 11.40 16.83
C PRO A 63 -18.38 10.05 16.11
N SER A 64 -18.06 10.07 14.80
CA SER A 64 -17.64 8.86 14.07
C SER A 64 -16.24 8.37 14.47
N ALA A 65 -15.31 9.29 14.77
CA ALA A 65 -13.95 8.93 15.15
C ALA A 65 -13.88 8.31 16.56
N CYS A 66 -14.69 8.78 17.52
CA CYS A 66 -14.72 8.18 18.87
C CYS A 66 -15.39 6.80 18.88
N ASN A 67 -16.46 6.59 18.11
CA ASN A 67 -17.07 5.27 17.93
C ASN A 67 -16.10 4.30 17.24
N ALA A 68 -15.36 4.76 16.22
CA ALA A 68 -14.33 3.94 15.56
C ALA A 68 -13.16 3.60 16.51
N ALA A 69 -12.68 4.57 17.30
CA ALA A 69 -11.62 4.33 18.28
C ALA A 69 -12.05 3.31 19.35
N SER A 70 -13.29 3.42 19.83
CA SER A 70 -13.88 2.46 20.76
C SER A 70 -13.99 1.04 20.16
N ALA A 71 -14.37 0.93 18.89
CA ALA A 71 -14.44 -0.35 18.18
C ALA A 71 -13.06 -1.00 18.00
N VAL A 72 -12.01 -0.20 17.80
CA VAL A 72 -10.63 -0.70 17.70
C VAL A 72 -10.12 -1.19 19.06
N THR A 73 -10.42 -0.48 20.15
CA THR A 73 -10.00 -0.90 21.51
C THR A 73 -10.78 -2.09 22.06
N SER A 74 -12.01 -2.32 21.57
CA SER A 74 -12.87 -3.45 21.96
C SER A 74 -12.75 -4.65 21.01
N PHE A 75 -11.89 -4.57 20.00
CA PHE A 75 -11.68 -5.66 19.06
C PHE A 75 -11.00 -6.84 19.74
N HIS A 76 -11.63 -8.01 19.62
CA HIS A 76 -11.05 -9.29 19.99
C HIS A 76 -10.69 -10.05 18.72
N ASN A 77 -9.49 -10.64 18.66
CA ASN A 77 -9.10 -11.49 17.54
C ASN A 77 -9.32 -12.97 17.89
N THR A 78 -9.74 -13.76 16.91
CA THR A 78 -9.81 -15.23 17.00
C THR A 78 -8.54 -15.90 16.48
N SER A 79 -7.83 -15.22 15.57
CA SER A 79 -6.56 -15.69 15.02
C SER A 79 -5.61 -14.51 14.83
N ALA A 80 -4.31 -14.78 14.86
CA ALA A 80 -3.26 -13.81 14.63
C ALA A 80 -2.15 -14.42 13.79
N PHE A 81 -1.58 -13.61 12.91
CA PHE A 81 -0.53 -14.02 11.99
C PHE A 81 0.59 -12.99 11.96
N GLN A 82 1.82 -13.46 11.93
CA GLN A 82 3.00 -12.64 11.66
C GLN A 82 3.37 -12.83 10.19
N ILE A 83 3.28 -11.76 9.40
CA ILE A 83 3.67 -11.78 7.98
C ILE A 83 5.06 -11.19 7.90
N GLU A 84 6.04 -11.97 7.42
CA GLU A 84 7.42 -11.49 7.31
C GLU A 84 7.81 -11.19 5.87
N THR A 85 8.20 -9.94 5.62
CA THR A 85 8.72 -9.52 4.33
C THR A 85 9.69 -8.37 4.53
N ALA A 86 10.88 -8.50 3.94
CA ALA A 86 11.92 -7.47 3.97
C ALA A 86 11.50 -6.20 3.21
N GLY A 87 10.49 -6.29 2.33
CA GLY A 87 10.00 -5.16 1.55
C GLY A 87 11.05 -4.57 0.61
N HIS A 88 10.92 -3.27 0.34
CA HIS A 88 11.79 -2.51 -0.54
C HIS A 88 12.29 -1.23 0.17
N PRO A 89 13.60 -1.08 0.38
CA PRO A 89 14.15 0.04 1.13
C PRO A 89 14.02 1.36 0.37
N LEU A 90 14.21 2.47 1.08
CA LEU A 90 14.09 3.83 0.53
C LEU A 90 15.07 4.09 -0.62
N PHE A 91 16.26 3.49 -0.56
CA PHE A 91 17.29 3.53 -1.59
C PHE A 91 17.61 2.10 -2.01
N TYR A 92 17.44 1.78 -3.29
CA TYR A 92 17.74 0.46 -3.84
C TYR A 92 18.04 0.58 -5.34
N LEU A 93 18.91 -0.28 -5.85
CA LEU A 93 19.19 -0.35 -7.28
C LEU A 93 17.92 -0.78 -8.05
N PRO A 94 17.68 -0.31 -9.28
CA PRO A 94 16.48 -0.62 -10.06
C PRO A 94 16.49 -2.05 -10.63
N LEU A 95 16.77 -3.05 -9.80
CA LEU A 95 16.76 -4.46 -10.14
C LEU A 95 15.34 -5.03 -10.00
N PRO A 96 14.95 -6.01 -10.84
CA PRO A 96 13.65 -6.65 -10.69
C PRO A 96 13.54 -7.40 -9.35
N PRO A 97 12.31 -7.46 -8.77
CA PRO A 97 12.09 -8.07 -7.47
C PRO A 97 12.57 -9.52 -7.44
N LYS A 98 13.28 -9.88 -6.36
CA LYS A 98 13.73 -11.24 -6.11
C LYS A 98 12.51 -12.15 -5.87
N ALA A 99 12.63 -13.43 -6.20
CA ALA A 99 11.62 -14.43 -5.87
C ALA A 99 11.81 -14.95 -4.44
N VAL A 100 11.77 -14.04 -3.45
CA VAL A 100 11.88 -14.40 -2.03
C VAL A 100 10.47 -14.77 -1.53
N PRO A 101 10.28 -15.96 -0.93
CA PRO A 101 9.04 -16.34 -0.25
C PRO A 101 8.64 -15.34 0.83
N ILE A 102 7.34 -15.15 1.03
CA ILE A 102 6.80 -14.38 2.15
C ILE A 102 6.17 -15.39 3.11
N PRO A 103 6.87 -15.78 4.19
CA PRO A 103 6.31 -16.68 5.19
C PRO A 103 5.28 -15.95 6.06
N VAL A 104 4.25 -16.70 6.43
CA VAL A 104 3.17 -16.29 7.32
C VAL A 104 3.15 -17.27 8.48
N TYR A 105 3.49 -16.77 9.67
CA TYR A 105 3.53 -17.56 10.89
C TYR A 105 2.23 -17.40 11.65
N ARG A 106 1.79 -18.47 12.31
CA ARG A 106 0.75 -18.37 13.32
C ARG A 106 1.31 -17.67 14.55
N VAL A 107 0.48 -16.87 15.20
CA VAL A 107 0.82 -16.21 16.46
C VAL A 107 -0.04 -16.83 17.55
N ASP A 108 0.62 -17.29 18.60
CA ASP A 108 -0.04 -17.90 19.75
C ASP A 108 -0.77 -16.86 20.60
N VAL A 109 -1.61 -17.32 21.53
CA VAL A 109 -2.40 -16.44 22.40
C VAL A 109 -1.52 -15.49 23.22
N ASP A 110 -0.31 -15.93 23.59
CA ASP A 110 0.68 -15.14 24.33
C ASP A 110 1.39 -14.10 23.44
N GLY A 111 1.08 -14.05 22.15
CA GLY A 111 1.69 -13.13 21.19
C GLY A 111 3.04 -13.60 20.62
N ALA A 112 3.52 -14.77 21.03
CA ALA A 112 4.71 -15.41 20.48
C ALA A 112 4.50 -15.84 19.02
N VAL A 113 5.56 -15.76 18.22
CA VAL A 113 5.53 -16.22 16.82
C VAL A 113 5.75 -17.74 16.82
N GLY A 114 4.77 -18.48 16.35
CA GLY A 114 4.78 -19.94 16.27
C GLY A 114 5.24 -20.45 14.91
N GLU A 115 4.64 -21.55 14.45
CA GLU A 115 5.01 -22.20 13.19
C GLU A 115 4.60 -21.41 11.94
N VAL A 116 5.33 -21.62 10.85
CA VAL A 116 4.91 -21.17 9.51
C VAL A 116 3.66 -21.96 9.13
N VAL A 117 2.60 -21.27 8.72
CA VAL A 117 1.34 -21.89 8.27
C VAL A 117 1.09 -21.68 6.79
N TYR A 118 1.56 -20.57 6.22
CA TYR A 118 1.47 -20.30 4.79
C TYR A 118 2.76 -19.68 4.26
N GLU A 119 3.00 -19.87 2.98
CA GLU A 119 4.06 -19.20 2.25
C GLU A 119 3.52 -18.65 0.93
N SER A 120 3.73 -17.35 0.68
CA SER A 120 3.46 -16.77 -0.65
C SER A 120 4.69 -16.93 -1.53
N LEU A 121 4.63 -17.86 -2.46
CA LEU A 121 5.69 -18.21 -3.39
C LEU A 121 5.55 -17.45 -4.71
N ARG A 122 6.69 -17.06 -5.28
CA ARG A 122 6.78 -16.43 -6.60
C ARG A 122 7.57 -17.36 -7.52
N ASN A 123 6.93 -17.87 -8.57
CA ASN A 123 7.54 -18.89 -9.44
C ASN A 123 8.79 -18.40 -10.19
N LYS A 124 8.85 -17.11 -10.54
CA LYS A 124 9.95 -16.51 -11.29
C LYS A 124 10.30 -15.14 -10.77
N ARG A 125 11.59 -14.79 -10.79
CA ARG A 125 12.03 -13.39 -10.67
C ARG A 125 11.25 -12.53 -11.68
N SER A 126 10.97 -11.28 -11.32
CA SER A 126 10.15 -10.32 -12.09
C SER A 126 8.68 -10.68 -12.37
N SER A 127 8.20 -11.87 -12.00
CA SER A 127 6.77 -12.19 -12.06
C SER A 127 5.99 -11.46 -10.96
N GLY A 128 4.87 -10.83 -11.32
CA GLY A 128 3.91 -10.32 -10.34
C GLY A 128 3.06 -11.43 -9.72
N ASN A 129 2.89 -12.55 -10.42
CA ASN A 129 2.04 -13.65 -9.99
C ASN A 129 2.65 -14.41 -8.82
N CYS A 130 1.79 -14.79 -7.87
CA CYS A 130 2.18 -15.56 -6.70
C CYS A 130 1.13 -16.62 -6.37
N ALA A 131 1.57 -17.64 -5.67
CA ALA A 131 0.73 -18.69 -5.11
C ALA A 131 0.92 -18.69 -3.60
N LEU A 132 -0.16 -18.59 -2.83
CA LEU A 132 -0.17 -18.87 -1.41
C LEU A 132 -0.33 -20.38 -1.24
N VAL A 133 0.62 -21.03 -0.60
CA VAL A 133 0.60 -22.45 -0.28
C VAL A 133 0.61 -22.64 1.23
N ARG A 134 0.13 -23.79 1.71
CA ARG A 134 0.31 -24.17 3.12
C ARG A 134 1.78 -24.48 3.38
N ALA A 135 2.26 -24.24 4.59
CA ALA A 135 3.65 -24.50 4.94
C ALA A 135 4.02 -25.97 4.75
N GLY A 136 5.28 -26.23 4.37
CA GLY A 136 5.75 -27.57 4.04
C GLY A 136 5.29 -28.08 2.67
N HIS A 137 4.36 -27.38 2.01
CA HIS A 137 3.93 -27.69 0.66
C HIS A 137 4.66 -26.82 -0.37
N GLY A 138 5.20 -27.46 -1.42
CA GLY A 138 5.92 -26.76 -2.47
C GLY A 138 4.99 -26.13 -3.52
N VAL A 139 5.56 -25.38 -4.48
CA VAL A 139 4.79 -24.84 -5.63
C VAL A 139 4.11 -25.95 -6.47
N SER A 140 4.61 -27.19 -6.38
CA SER A 140 4.07 -28.35 -7.09
C SER A 140 2.75 -28.87 -6.49
N GLU A 141 2.40 -28.49 -5.26
CA GLU A 141 1.15 -28.86 -4.63
C GLU A 141 0.08 -27.80 -4.86
N ALA A 142 -1.19 -28.21 -4.76
CA ALA A 142 -2.32 -27.37 -5.09
C ALA A 142 -2.31 -26.10 -4.21
N PRO A 143 -2.16 -24.90 -4.80
CA PRO A 143 -2.13 -23.66 -4.05
C PRO A 143 -3.46 -23.43 -3.36
N VAL A 144 -3.42 -22.67 -2.28
CA VAL A 144 -4.56 -22.31 -1.43
C VAL A 144 -5.20 -21.01 -1.90
N CYS A 145 -4.39 -20.12 -2.48
CA CYS A 145 -4.84 -18.97 -3.25
C CYS A 145 -3.84 -18.67 -4.36
N SER A 146 -4.32 -18.38 -5.57
CA SER A 146 -3.50 -17.81 -6.64
C SER A 146 -3.74 -16.31 -6.74
N THR A 147 -2.69 -15.54 -6.96
CA THR A 147 -2.78 -14.11 -7.25
C THR A 147 -2.15 -13.82 -8.60
N THR A 148 -2.92 -13.23 -9.51
CA THR A 148 -2.44 -12.69 -10.77
C THR A 148 -2.25 -11.19 -10.63
N TYR A 149 -1.01 -10.73 -10.82
CA TYR A 149 -0.66 -9.32 -10.65
C TYR A 149 0.09 -8.83 -11.89
N ARG A 150 -0.52 -7.89 -12.60
CA ARG A 150 0.09 -7.23 -13.75
C ARG A 150 0.48 -5.82 -13.34
N PHE A 151 1.78 -5.54 -13.34
CA PHE A 151 2.30 -4.22 -13.03
C PHE A 151 1.86 -3.21 -14.09
N GLY A 152 1.19 -2.13 -13.69
CA GLY A 152 0.79 -1.03 -14.57
C GLY A 152 -0.48 -0.30 -14.11
N PRO A 153 -0.75 0.91 -14.65
CA PRO A 153 -1.97 1.65 -14.36
C PRO A 153 -3.20 0.90 -14.86
N GLY A 154 -4.29 0.92 -14.08
CA GLY A 154 -5.55 0.27 -14.43
C GLY A 154 -5.50 -1.27 -14.49
N LYS A 155 -4.42 -1.88 -13.97
CA LYS A 155 -4.28 -3.33 -13.88
C LYS A 155 -4.49 -3.77 -12.43
N SER A 156 -5.74 -3.99 -12.06
CA SER A 156 -6.07 -4.51 -10.74
C SER A 156 -5.52 -5.92 -10.57
N PRO A 157 -4.94 -6.25 -9.40
CA PRO A 157 -4.64 -7.63 -9.05
C PRO A 157 -5.91 -8.47 -9.04
N GLN A 158 -5.77 -9.74 -9.41
CA GLN A 158 -6.83 -10.73 -9.31
C GLN A 158 -6.41 -11.80 -8.31
N MET A 159 -7.37 -12.24 -7.50
CA MET A 159 -7.20 -13.32 -6.52
C MET A 159 -8.16 -14.45 -6.85
N GLN A 160 -7.69 -15.68 -6.75
CA GLN A 160 -8.48 -16.88 -6.93
C GLN A 160 -8.26 -17.74 -5.70
N LEU A 161 -9.30 -17.91 -4.90
CA LEU A 161 -9.26 -18.79 -3.74
C LEU A 161 -9.46 -20.22 -4.21
N HIS A 162 -8.59 -21.12 -3.80
CA HIS A 162 -8.70 -22.52 -4.15
C HIS A 162 -9.28 -23.29 -2.96
N GLY A 163 -10.07 -24.32 -3.23
CA GLY A 163 -10.73 -25.09 -2.19
C GLY A 163 -12.04 -25.70 -2.64
N ARG A 164 -12.95 -25.88 -1.67
CA ARG A 164 -14.25 -26.57 -1.87
C ARG A 164 -15.39 -25.66 -2.36
N LEU A 165 -15.17 -24.35 -2.40
CA LEU A 165 -16.06 -23.39 -3.05
C LEU A 165 -15.64 -23.21 -4.51
N ASP A 166 -16.47 -22.56 -5.34
CA ASP A 166 -16.31 -22.52 -6.80
C ASP A 166 -14.84 -22.25 -7.20
N PRO A 167 -14.13 -23.25 -7.73
CA PRO A 167 -12.69 -23.15 -7.98
C PRO A 167 -12.36 -22.17 -9.10
N ASN A 168 -13.35 -21.69 -9.86
CA ASN A 168 -13.17 -20.78 -10.97
C ASN A 168 -13.48 -19.32 -10.62
N GLU A 169 -13.87 -19.02 -9.37
CA GLU A 169 -14.21 -17.66 -8.97
C GLU A 169 -12.95 -16.80 -8.81
N VAL A 170 -12.86 -15.75 -9.63
CA VAL A 170 -11.74 -14.80 -9.63
C VAL A 170 -12.23 -13.45 -9.12
N TYR A 171 -11.62 -12.99 -8.03
CA TYR A 171 -11.95 -11.73 -7.37
C TYR A 171 -10.97 -10.64 -7.79
N GLU A 172 -11.50 -9.48 -8.20
CA GLU A 172 -10.68 -8.31 -8.48
C GLU A 172 -10.37 -7.54 -7.19
N VAL A 173 -9.10 -7.22 -6.97
CA VAL A 173 -8.66 -6.36 -5.85
C VAL A 173 -8.63 -4.91 -6.32
N GLN A 174 -9.73 -4.19 -6.10
CA GLN A 174 -9.88 -2.83 -6.58
C GLN A 174 -9.15 -1.85 -5.67
N SER A 175 -8.22 -1.08 -6.23
CA SER A 175 -7.54 0.00 -5.49
C SER A 175 -8.48 1.20 -5.35
N LYS A 176 -8.59 1.78 -4.15
CA LYS A 176 -9.35 3.04 -3.96
C LYS A 176 -8.61 4.29 -4.44
N GLY A 177 -7.41 4.12 -4.98
CA GLY A 177 -6.56 5.19 -5.49
C GLY A 177 -5.18 4.69 -5.90
N LEU A 178 -4.37 5.56 -6.50
CA LEU A 178 -3.06 5.22 -7.06
C LEU A 178 -1.96 5.10 -6.00
N THR A 179 -2.00 5.96 -4.98
CA THR A 179 -0.98 6.04 -3.91
C THR A 179 -1.40 5.34 -2.62
N THR A 180 -2.67 4.91 -2.55
CA THR A 180 -3.27 4.37 -1.33
C THR A 180 -3.04 2.87 -1.19
N ARG A 181 -3.06 2.42 0.07
CA ARG A 181 -3.13 1.01 0.45
C ARG A 181 -4.57 0.51 0.55
N ALA A 182 -5.54 1.43 0.57
CA ALA A 182 -6.94 1.09 0.65
C ALA A 182 -7.39 0.36 -0.62
N GLN A 183 -8.08 -0.75 -0.43
CA GLN A 183 -8.54 -1.63 -1.50
C GLN A 183 -9.88 -2.27 -1.11
N SER A 184 -10.69 -2.60 -2.10
CA SER A 184 -11.96 -3.30 -1.94
C SER A 184 -11.97 -4.60 -2.72
N ILE A 185 -12.60 -5.62 -2.16
CA ILE A 185 -12.70 -6.96 -2.73
C ILE A 185 -14.13 -7.43 -2.53
N ARG A 186 -14.79 -7.79 -3.62
CA ARG A 186 -16.14 -8.39 -3.58
C ARG A 186 -16.01 -9.88 -3.86
N THR A 187 -16.58 -10.68 -2.98
CA THR A 187 -16.54 -12.15 -3.02
C THR A 187 -17.93 -12.73 -2.71
N HIS A 188 -18.08 -14.04 -2.84
CA HIS A 188 -19.29 -14.73 -2.35
C HIS A 188 -19.45 -14.65 -0.82
N LEU A 189 -18.37 -14.44 -0.06
CA LEU A 189 -18.39 -14.26 1.41
C LEU A 189 -18.80 -12.84 1.83
N GLY A 190 -18.93 -11.93 0.87
CA GLY A 190 -19.30 -10.53 1.09
C GLY A 190 -18.35 -9.54 0.42
N THR A 191 -18.58 -8.26 0.74
CA THR A 191 -17.74 -7.15 0.29
C THR A 191 -16.82 -6.72 1.42
N PHE A 192 -15.52 -6.69 1.15
CA PHE A 192 -14.50 -6.36 2.12
C PHE A 192 -13.68 -5.16 1.68
N GLU A 193 -13.24 -4.36 2.65
CA GLU A 193 -12.40 -3.19 2.42
C GLU A 193 -11.22 -3.16 3.39
N TRP A 194 -10.06 -2.81 2.86
CA TRP A 194 -8.95 -2.33 3.66
C TRP A 194 -9.02 -0.81 3.70
N ARG A 195 -9.04 -0.24 4.91
CA ARG A 195 -8.95 1.22 5.12
C ARG A 195 -7.86 1.57 6.11
N TYR A 196 -7.45 2.84 6.08
CA TYR A 196 -6.60 3.37 7.13
C TYR A 196 -7.41 3.59 8.39
N ALA A 197 -6.83 3.20 9.52
CA ALA A 197 -7.36 3.57 10.81
C ALA A 197 -7.12 5.06 11.09
N SER A 198 -7.91 5.63 12.00
CA SER A 198 -7.75 7.02 12.44
C SER A 198 -6.41 7.23 13.17
N ARG A 199 -6.05 8.48 13.43
CA ARG A 199 -4.90 8.79 14.30
C ARG A 199 -5.15 8.34 15.74
N ALA A 200 -6.38 8.45 16.23
CA ALA A 200 -6.79 7.99 17.56
C ALA A 200 -6.64 6.47 17.68
N ASP A 201 -7.12 5.71 16.69
CA ASP A 201 -7.02 4.24 16.62
C ASP A 201 -5.55 3.79 16.69
N ARG A 202 -4.68 4.47 15.94
CA ARG A 202 -3.24 4.21 15.94
C ARG A 202 -2.60 4.48 17.30
N LYS A 203 -2.96 5.60 17.94
CA LYS A 203 -2.46 5.95 19.28
C LYS A 203 -2.91 4.92 20.31
N ALA A 204 -4.17 4.50 20.26
CA ALA A 204 -4.74 3.51 21.17
C ALA A 204 -4.02 2.15 21.11
N LEU A 205 -3.55 1.74 19.92
CA LEU A 205 -2.80 0.49 19.74
C LEU A 205 -1.27 0.66 19.70
N GLY A 206 -0.73 1.86 19.98
CA GLY A 206 0.71 2.12 19.86
C GLY A 206 1.27 1.84 18.45
N ALA A 207 0.43 1.91 17.42
CA ALA A 207 0.77 1.53 16.06
C ALA A 207 1.30 2.73 15.26
N ASN A 208 2.43 2.58 14.57
CA ASN A 208 2.88 3.62 13.63
C ASN A 208 2.01 3.61 12.36
N SER A 209 1.62 2.41 11.91
CA SER A 209 0.75 2.18 10.76
C SER A 209 -0.28 1.12 11.13
N LEU A 210 -1.55 1.43 10.90
CA LEU A 210 -2.68 0.54 11.16
C LEU A 210 -3.63 0.57 9.97
N LEU A 211 -3.93 -0.59 9.42
CA LEU A 211 -5.00 -0.77 8.44
C LEU A 211 -6.06 -1.69 9.03
N LEU A 212 -7.32 -1.35 8.77
CA LEU A 212 -8.47 -2.11 9.22
C LEU A 212 -9.01 -2.88 8.01
N PHE A 213 -9.29 -4.16 8.21
CA PHE A 213 -10.00 -5.02 7.28
C PHE A 213 -11.45 -5.08 7.74
N GLU A 214 -12.36 -4.58 6.91
CA GLU A 214 -13.77 -4.44 7.26
C GLU A 214 -14.65 -5.18 6.27
N ARG A 215 -15.78 -5.68 6.77
CA ARG A 215 -16.92 -6.04 5.91
C ARG A 215 -17.85 -4.86 5.77
N VAL A 216 -18.26 -4.58 4.54
CA VAL A 216 -19.22 -3.52 4.20
C VAL A 216 -20.55 -4.18 3.85
N THR A 217 -21.59 -3.83 4.58
CA THR A 217 -22.97 -4.29 4.36
C THR A 217 -23.87 -3.09 4.12
N THR A 218 -24.54 -3.05 2.98
CA THR A 218 -25.54 -2.02 2.69
C THR A 218 -26.88 -2.46 3.28
N VAL A 219 -27.40 -1.71 4.26
CA VAL A 219 -28.69 -1.97 4.90
C VAL A 219 -29.69 -0.92 4.40
N THR A 220 -30.85 -1.36 3.92
CA THR A 220 -31.96 -0.47 3.59
C THR A 220 -32.76 -0.18 4.85
N LEU A 221 -32.78 1.08 5.28
CA LEU A 221 -33.64 1.54 6.38
C LEU A 221 -35.07 1.79 5.89
N ALA A 222 -36.02 1.85 6.82
CA ALA A 222 -37.47 1.92 6.59
C ALA A 222 -37.99 3.15 5.80
N ILE A 223 -37.13 3.95 5.18
CA ILE A 223 -37.48 5.15 4.40
C ILE A 223 -36.59 5.25 3.15
N GLY A 224 -36.37 4.13 2.44
CA GLY A 224 -35.59 4.10 1.19
C GLY A 224 -34.13 4.57 1.29
N LYS A 225 -33.65 4.93 2.48
CA LYS A 225 -32.27 5.33 2.75
C LYS A 225 -31.43 4.07 2.91
N GLN A 226 -30.38 3.98 2.12
CA GLN A 226 -29.34 2.97 2.30
C GLN A 226 -28.29 3.50 3.27
N GLU A 227 -27.94 2.71 4.26
CA GLU A 227 -26.83 2.97 5.19
C GLU A 227 -25.78 1.88 5.02
N GLU A 228 -24.52 2.30 4.87
CA GLU A 228 -23.39 1.37 4.88
C GLU A 228 -22.99 1.07 6.33
N ARG A 229 -23.21 -0.18 6.75
CA ARG A 229 -22.69 -0.69 8.02
C ARG A 229 -21.33 -1.32 7.78
N ARG A 230 -20.36 -0.96 8.63
CA ARG A 230 -19.00 -1.47 8.60
C ARG A 230 -18.72 -2.29 9.85
N ALA A 231 -18.22 -3.50 9.67
CA ALA A 231 -17.79 -4.38 10.76
C ALA A 231 -16.30 -4.65 10.62
N ILE A 232 -15.51 -4.36 11.67
CA ILE A 232 -14.07 -4.64 11.70
C ILE A 232 -13.88 -6.16 11.84
N LEU A 233 -13.27 -6.77 10.84
CA LEU A 233 -12.91 -8.20 10.83
C LEU A 233 -11.43 -8.43 11.05
N GLY A 234 -10.60 -7.40 10.87
CA GLY A 234 -9.18 -7.55 11.08
C GLY A 234 -8.42 -6.26 11.17
N MET A 235 -7.19 -6.37 11.66
CA MET A 235 -6.26 -5.26 11.81
C MET A 235 -4.87 -5.70 11.36
N PHE A 236 -4.26 -4.91 10.49
CA PHE A 236 -2.86 -5.06 10.12
C PHE A 236 -2.03 -3.98 10.83
N VAL A 237 -1.32 -4.41 11.86
CA VAL A 237 -0.60 -3.56 12.81
C VAL A 237 0.89 -3.57 12.49
N ARG A 238 1.49 -2.37 12.40
CA ARG A 238 2.94 -2.18 12.27
C ARG A 238 3.45 -1.15 13.26
N ASN A 239 4.31 -1.59 14.18
CA ASN A 239 5.09 -0.77 15.09
C ASN A 239 6.59 -1.16 15.02
N ALA A 240 7.43 -0.73 15.95
CA ALA A 240 8.85 -1.07 15.94
C ALA A 240 9.11 -2.58 16.15
N GLU A 241 8.25 -3.24 16.94
CA GLU A 241 8.39 -4.64 17.36
C GLU A 241 7.74 -5.62 16.36
N LEU A 242 6.61 -5.24 15.79
CA LEU A 242 5.79 -6.12 14.94
C LEU A 242 6.22 -6.11 13.48
N ARG A 243 7.09 -5.17 13.08
CA ARG A 243 7.66 -5.16 11.72
C ARG A 243 8.64 -6.31 11.56
N THR A 244 8.80 -6.75 10.32
CA THR A 244 9.88 -7.69 9.98
C THR A 244 11.22 -7.11 10.42
N GLU A 245 12.03 -7.96 11.06
CA GLU A 245 13.34 -7.58 11.57
C GLU A 245 14.21 -6.94 10.47
N GLY A 246 15.00 -5.93 10.85
CA GLY A 246 15.85 -5.19 9.91
C GLY A 246 15.11 -4.19 9.01
N THR A 247 13.77 -4.11 9.08
CA THR A 247 12.99 -3.11 8.32
C THR A 247 12.68 -1.87 9.15
N ARG A 248 12.41 -0.75 8.47
CA ARG A 248 12.05 0.54 9.09
C ARG A 248 10.68 1.00 8.60
N GLY A 249 10.12 2.01 9.24
CA GLY A 249 8.84 2.61 8.84
C GLY A 249 8.80 3.13 7.39
N CYS A 250 9.95 3.47 6.80
CA CYS A 250 10.07 3.90 5.41
C CYS A 250 10.26 2.76 4.39
N THR A 251 10.50 1.53 4.85
CA THR A 251 10.61 0.34 4.00
C THR A 251 9.23 -0.03 3.46
N ALA A 252 9.06 0.03 2.14
CA ALA A 252 7.78 -0.23 1.50
C ALA A 252 7.49 -1.74 1.45
N GLY A 253 6.28 -2.17 1.81
CA GLY A 253 5.91 -3.59 1.80
C GLY A 253 6.64 -4.43 2.83
N ASN A 254 7.06 -3.82 3.95
CA ASN A 254 7.51 -4.56 5.12
C ASN A 254 6.35 -5.27 5.83
N GLY A 255 6.70 -6.33 6.54
CA GLY A 255 5.75 -7.17 7.24
C GLY A 255 5.16 -6.51 8.49
N GLY A 256 4.29 -7.25 9.16
CA GLY A 256 3.51 -6.78 10.29
C GLY A 256 2.69 -7.91 10.92
N ARG A 257 1.93 -7.55 11.95
CA ARG A 257 0.99 -8.48 12.59
C ARG A 257 -0.41 -8.29 12.04
N LEU A 258 -1.00 -9.36 11.53
CA LEU A 258 -2.38 -9.42 11.09
C LEU A 258 -3.23 -10.09 12.16
N LEU A 259 -4.17 -9.35 12.73
CA LEU A 259 -5.14 -9.84 13.69
C LEU A 259 -6.47 -10.03 12.96
N LEU A 260 -7.13 -11.17 13.12
CA LEU A 260 -8.42 -11.45 12.49
C LEU A 260 -9.45 -11.88 13.54
N ASN A 261 -10.67 -11.41 13.37
CA ASN A 261 -11.85 -11.88 14.06
C ASN A 261 -12.74 -12.60 13.05
N LEU A 262 -12.80 -13.92 13.19
CA LEU A 262 -13.57 -14.80 12.33
C LEU A 262 -14.69 -15.52 13.11
N THR A 263 -15.16 -14.96 14.24
CA THR A 263 -16.21 -15.60 15.06
C THR A 263 -17.48 -15.87 14.25
N GLU A 264 -17.83 -14.97 13.33
CA GLU A 264 -19.01 -15.09 12.48
C GLU A 264 -18.97 -16.32 11.54
N TRP A 265 -17.77 -16.80 11.19
CA TRP A 265 -17.60 -17.99 10.36
C TRP A 265 -17.23 -19.24 11.17
N SER A 266 -17.28 -19.19 12.51
CA SER A 266 -16.84 -20.30 13.37
C SER A 266 -17.64 -21.59 13.17
N ASP A 267 -18.89 -21.50 12.74
CA ASP A 267 -19.76 -22.65 12.48
C ASP A 267 -19.40 -23.40 11.18
N SER A 268 -18.76 -22.71 10.22
CA SER A 268 -18.41 -23.26 8.91
C SER A 268 -16.90 -23.33 8.73
N LYS A 269 -16.33 -24.52 8.94
CA LYS A 269 -14.89 -24.75 8.77
C LYS A 269 -14.36 -24.29 7.40
N VAL A 270 -15.15 -24.50 6.34
CA VAL A 270 -14.76 -24.14 4.98
C VAL A 270 -14.73 -22.63 4.80
N GLU A 271 -15.78 -21.91 5.21
CA GLU A 271 -15.83 -20.46 5.05
C GLU A 271 -14.84 -19.76 5.98
N HIS A 272 -14.64 -20.27 7.21
CA HIS A 272 -13.62 -19.78 8.14
C HIS A 272 -12.23 -19.81 7.50
N GLU A 273 -11.85 -20.96 6.92
CA GLU A 273 -10.57 -21.11 6.24
C GLU A 273 -10.45 -20.20 5.01
N GLN A 274 -11.51 -20.09 4.20
CA GLN A 274 -11.52 -19.21 3.03
C GLN A 274 -11.39 -17.72 3.42
N MET A 275 -12.03 -17.29 4.51
CA MET A 275 -11.90 -15.94 5.05
C MET A 275 -10.48 -15.64 5.55
N GLU A 276 -9.86 -16.59 6.25
CA GLU A 276 -8.46 -16.49 6.68
C GLU A 276 -7.54 -16.31 5.46
N ILE A 277 -7.68 -17.18 4.46
CA ILE A 277 -6.90 -17.14 3.21
C ILE A 277 -7.13 -15.83 2.46
N LEU A 278 -8.37 -15.34 2.37
CA LEU A 278 -8.73 -14.09 1.71
C LEU A 278 -8.05 -12.89 2.40
N ALA A 279 -8.11 -12.84 3.73
CA ALA A 279 -7.51 -11.75 4.50
C ALA A 279 -5.97 -11.74 4.37
N ILE A 280 -5.32 -12.91 4.50
CA ILE A 280 -3.86 -13.05 4.34
C ILE A 280 -3.45 -12.67 2.93
N SER A 281 -4.10 -13.23 1.91
CA SER A 281 -3.74 -13.03 0.51
C SER A 281 -3.94 -11.56 0.09
N SER A 282 -5.05 -10.94 0.50
CA SER A 282 -5.31 -9.52 0.21
C SER A 282 -4.32 -8.59 0.93
N CYS A 283 -3.91 -8.94 2.16
CA CYS A 283 -2.85 -8.23 2.87
C CYS A 283 -1.52 -8.31 2.08
N ILE A 284 -1.13 -9.50 1.62
CA ILE A 284 0.10 -9.69 0.83
C ILE A 284 0.04 -8.92 -0.49
N VAL A 285 -1.11 -8.88 -1.18
CA VAL A 285 -1.30 -8.05 -2.38
C VAL A 285 -1.04 -6.58 -2.08
N MET A 286 -1.53 -6.08 -0.94
CA MET A 286 -1.29 -4.71 -0.51
C MET A 286 0.20 -4.41 -0.31
N LEU A 287 0.94 -5.33 0.34
CA LEU A 287 2.38 -5.19 0.56
C LEU A 287 3.16 -5.17 -0.76
N LYS A 288 2.78 -6.02 -1.74
CA LYS A 288 3.37 -6.02 -3.08
C LYS A 288 3.13 -4.69 -3.80
N LYS A 289 1.92 -4.13 -3.69
CA LYS A 289 1.61 -2.79 -4.23
C LYS A 289 2.43 -1.68 -3.58
N GLU A 290 2.72 -1.76 -2.28
CA GLU A 290 3.63 -0.82 -1.61
C GLU A 290 5.03 -0.84 -2.24
N VAL A 291 5.59 -2.04 -2.44
CA VAL A 291 6.90 -2.22 -3.11
C VAL A 291 6.90 -1.61 -4.51
N ASP A 292 5.87 -1.91 -5.30
CA ASP A 292 5.81 -1.44 -6.68
C ASP A 292 5.68 0.08 -6.79
N ARG A 293 4.87 0.71 -5.93
CA ARG A 293 4.81 2.17 -5.85
C ARG A 293 6.18 2.77 -5.53
N ARG A 294 6.91 2.19 -4.57
CA ARG A 294 8.26 2.64 -4.23
C ARG A 294 9.22 2.51 -5.41
N ARG A 295 9.14 1.39 -6.15
CA ARG A 295 9.96 1.17 -7.34
C ARG A 295 9.67 2.20 -8.43
N ILE A 296 8.40 2.49 -8.69
CA ILE A 296 7.98 3.54 -9.64
C ILE A 296 8.57 4.90 -9.23
N GLN A 297 8.42 5.28 -7.96
CA GLN A 297 8.96 6.53 -7.43
C GLN A 297 10.48 6.63 -7.60
N GLN A 298 11.22 5.55 -7.32
CA GLN A 298 12.67 5.50 -7.49
C GLN A 298 13.07 5.60 -8.97
N ILE A 299 12.40 4.88 -9.88
CA ILE A 299 12.67 4.95 -11.31
C ILE A 299 12.46 6.38 -11.84
N MET A 300 11.34 7.02 -11.46
CA MET A 300 11.05 8.40 -11.84
C MET A 300 12.11 9.38 -11.32
N ALA A 301 12.51 9.25 -10.05
CA ALA A 301 13.55 10.09 -9.45
C ALA A 301 14.91 9.94 -10.16
N MET A 302 15.30 8.71 -10.51
CA MET A 302 16.54 8.45 -11.25
C MET A 302 16.48 9.00 -12.69
N SER A 303 15.33 8.91 -13.36
CA SER A 303 15.16 9.47 -14.72
C SER A 303 15.12 11.00 -14.74
N GLY A 304 14.61 11.64 -13.68
CA GLY A 304 14.55 13.11 -13.57
C GLY A 304 15.88 13.76 -13.18
N GLY A 305 16.78 13.02 -12.52
CA GLY A 305 18.09 13.51 -12.09
C GLY A 305 19.22 13.40 -13.12
N GLY A 306 18.97 12.79 -14.29
CA GLY A 306 19.97 12.58 -15.35
C GLY A 306 20.08 13.72 -16.38
N GLY A 307 19.38 14.84 -16.15
CA GLY A 307 19.37 16.01 -17.04
C GLY A 307 20.08 17.23 -16.45
N GLY A 308 21.22 17.03 -15.79
CA GLY A 308 22.10 18.09 -15.28
C GLY A 308 23.44 18.10 -16.00
#